data_AF-A0A8C7PRQ5-F1
#
_entry.id   AF-A0A8C7PRQ5-F1
#
_cell.length_a   1.000
_cell.length_b   1.000
_cell.length_c   1.000
_cell.angle_alpha   90.00
_cell.angle_beta   90.00
_cell.angle_gamma   90.00
#
_symmetry.space_group_name_H-M   'P 1'
#
loop_
_entity.id
_entity.type
_entity.pdbx_description
1 polymer ?
#
loop_
_entity_poly.entity_id
_entity_poly.type
_entity_poly.pdbx_seq_one_letter_code
_entity_poly.pdbx_strand_id
1 'polypeptide(L)' 'MSYRYSAKVPPGLMTLLEGLSRSVVKRRPESISQFATFYFAELLHFRTENPTLAINDLVREFNTTKGRPN' A
#
# COMPACT_ATOMS: atom_id res chain seq x y z
N MET A 1 -11.26 -2.22 -36.20
CA MET A 1 -11.90 -2.38 -34.88
C MET A 1 -10.81 -2.58 -33.84
N SER A 2 -10.58 -1.61 -32.95
CA SER A 2 -9.62 -1.72 -31.85
C SER A 2 -10.34 -2.20 -30.60
N TYR A 3 -10.05 -3.43 -30.16
CA TYR A 3 -10.53 -3.93 -28.86
C TYR A 3 -9.78 -3.18 -27.77
N ARG A 4 -10.35 -2.09 -27.25
CA ARG A 4 -9.91 -1.50 -25.99
C ARG A 4 -10.23 -2.52 -24.89
N TYR A 5 -9.20 -3.18 -24.38
CA TYR A 5 -9.31 -3.98 -23.17
C TYR A 5 -9.70 -3.02 -22.04
N SER A 6 -10.95 -3.10 -21.58
CA SER A 6 -11.39 -2.39 -20.37
C SER A 6 -10.84 -3.16 -19.17
N ALA A 7 -9.59 -2.86 -18.80
CA ALA A 7 -9.00 -3.43 -17.61
C ALA A 7 -9.77 -2.90 -16.39
N LYS A 8 -10.51 -3.79 -15.71
CA LYS A 8 -11.15 -3.44 -14.44
C LYS A 8 -10.07 -3.28 -13.39
N VAL A 9 -10.00 -2.09 -12.79
CA VAL A 9 -9.10 -1.82 -11.66
C VAL A 9 -9.60 -2.58 -10.44
N PRO A 10 -8.79 -3.44 -9.81
CA PRO A 10 -9.18 -4.12 -8.58
C PRO A 10 -9.48 -3.12 -7.45
N PRO A 11 -10.54 -3.35 -6.67
CA PRO A 11 -10.80 -2.55 -5.47
C PRO A 11 -9.58 -2.53 -4.54
N GLY A 12 -9.22 -1.34 -4.05
CA GLY A 12 -8.08 -1.14 -3.15
C GLY A 12 -6.72 -0.99 -3.81
N LEU A 13 -6.59 -1.22 -5.13
CA LEU A 13 -5.30 -1.02 -5.82
C LEU A 13 -4.84 0.44 -5.73
N MET A 14 -5.73 1.40 -5.99
CA MET A 14 -5.40 2.83 -5.89
C MET A 14 -4.97 3.20 -4.48
N THR A 15 -5.68 2.70 -3.46
CA THR A 15 -5.34 2.98 -2.06
C THR A 15 -3.98 2.43 -1.66
N LEU A 16 -3.62 1.22 -2.13
CA LEU A 16 -2.28 0.65 -1.92
C LEU A 16 -1.19 1.52 -2.54
N LEU A 17 -1.38 1.93 -3.80
CA LEU A 17 -0.41 2.74 -4.53
C LEU A 17 -0.25 4.14 -3.90
N GLU A 18 -1.35 4.75 -3.45
CA GLU A 18 -1.31 6.03 -2.73
C GLU A 18 -0.56 5.91 -1.40
N GLY A 19 -0.84 4.86 -0.61
CA GLY A 19 -0.18 4.60 0.67
C GLY A 19 1.34 4.44 0.52
N LEU A 20 1.76 3.64 -0.46
CA LEU A 20 3.17 3.48 -0.80
C LEU A 20 3.78 4.80 -1.27
N SER A 21 3.13 5.51 -2.20
CA SER A 21 3.64 6.74 -2.79
C SER A 21 3.86 7.83 -1.75
N ARG A 22 2.88 8.04 -0.84
CA ARG A 22 3.01 8.98 0.28
C ARG A 22 4.16 8.59 1.20
N SER A 23 4.31 7.30 1.49
CA SER A 23 5.40 6.78 2.33
C SER A 23 6.77 6.99 1.69
N VAL A 24 6.90 6.79 0.38
CA VAL A 24 8.13 7.06 -0.39
C VAL A 24 8.47 8.55 -0.36
N VAL A 25 7.50 9.43 -0.63
CA VAL A 25 7.73 10.90 -0.59
C VAL A 25 8.16 11.36 0.81
N LYS A 26 7.56 10.79 1.85
CA LYS A 26 7.88 11.11 3.26
C LYS A 26 9.26 10.61 3.66
N ARG A 27 9.62 9.36 3.31
CA ARG A 27 10.86 8.71 3.79
C ARG A 27 12.07 8.98 2.89
N ARG A 28 11.85 9.33 1.62
CA ARG A 28 12.89 9.54 0.59
C ARG A 28 13.94 8.40 0.58
N PRO A 29 13.50 7.15 0.39
CA PRO A 29 14.41 6.02 0.40
C PRO A 29 15.39 6.10 -0.78
N GLU A 30 16.61 5.58 -0.59
CA GLU A 30 17.62 5.48 -1.64
C GLU A 30 17.17 4.53 -2.77
N SER A 31 16.40 3.49 -2.43
CA SER A 31 15.81 2.54 -3.38
C SER A 31 14.31 2.40 -3.15
N ILE A 32 13.51 2.86 -4.12
CA ILE A 32 12.05 2.71 -4.10
C ILE A 32 11.65 1.23 -4.14
N SER A 33 12.36 0.41 -4.93
CA SER A 33 12.07 -1.03 -5.06
C SER A 33 12.26 -1.76 -3.73
N GLN A 34 13.38 -1.56 -3.05
CA GLN A 34 13.62 -2.18 -1.75
C GLN A 34 12.62 -1.69 -0.71
N PHE A 35 12.37 -0.37 -0.68
CA PHE A 35 11.37 0.22 0.21
C PHE A 35 9.98 -0.40 0.00
N ALA A 36 9.54 -0.59 -1.25
CA ALA A 36 8.27 -1.20 -1.57
C ALA A 36 8.18 -2.66 -1.09
N THR A 37 9.27 -3.43 -1.22
CA THR A 37 9.34 -4.80 -0.69
C THR A 37 9.09 -4.83 0.82
N PHE A 38 9.80 -3.99 1.59
CA PHE A 38 9.61 -3.90 3.04
C PHE A 38 8.23 -3.37 3.42
N TYR A 39 7.75 -2.33 2.73
CA TYR A 39 6.43 -1.75 2.95
C TYR A 39 5.31 -2.79 2.82
N PHE A 40 5.33 -3.57 1.74
CA PHE A 40 4.29 -4.59 1.52
C PHE A 40 4.45 -5.80 2.44
N ALA A 41 5.67 -6.18 2.84
CA ALA A 41 5.88 -7.23 3.82
C ALA A 41 5.25 -6.85 5.19
N GLU A 42 5.51 -5.63 5.65
CA GLU A 42 4.91 -5.11 6.89
C GLU A 42 3.39 -4.95 6.79
N LEU A 43 2.87 -4.51 5.63
CA LEU A 43 1.42 -4.41 5.41
C LEU A 43 0.74 -5.78 5.42
N LEU A 44 1.39 -6.80 4.83
CA LEU A 44 0.89 -8.18 4.89
C LEU A 44 0.89 -8.70 6.32
N HIS A 45 1.94 -8.44 7.10
CA HIS A 45 1.97 -8.79 8.51
C HIS A 45 0.85 -8.09 9.29
N PHE A 46 0.66 -6.78 9.11
CA PHE A 46 -0.43 -6.03 9.72
C PHE A 46 -1.82 -6.60 9.35
N ARG A 47 -1.98 -7.12 8.13
CA ARG A 47 -3.20 -7.82 7.71
C ARG A 47 -3.44 -9.11 8.48
N THR A 48 -2.39 -9.86 8.81
CA THR A 48 -2.54 -11.09 9.60
C THR A 48 -3.05 -10.80 11.02
N GLU A 49 -2.70 -9.64 11.56
CA GLU A 49 -3.18 -9.16 12.87
C GLU A 49 -4.59 -8.55 12.79
N ASN A 50 -5.00 -8.09 11.59
CA ASN A 50 -6.27 -7.40 11.36
C ASN A 50 -7.08 -8.03 10.21
N PRO A 51 -7.50 -9.31 10.32
CA PRO A 51 -8.05 -10.09 9.20
C PRO A 51 -9.40 -9.59 8.69
N THR A 52 -10.15 -8.83 9.50
CA THR A 52 -11.49 -8.33 9.16
C THR A 52 -11.49 -6.96 8.49
N LEU A 53 -10.34 -6.26 8.45
CA LEU A 53 -10.27 -4.93 7.85
C LEU A 53 -10.36 -5.02 6.33
N ALA A 54 -11.20 -4.17 5.75
CA ALA A 54 -11.21 -3.94 4.31
C ALA A 54 -9.88 -3.32 3.88
N ILE A 55 -9.43 -3.62 2.66
CA ILE A 55 -8.13 -3.16 2.13
C ILE A 55 -7.91 -1.65 2.27
N ASN A 56 -8.97 -0.85 2.09
CA ASN A 56 -8.87 0.61 2.19
C ASN A 56 -8.58 1.07 3.63
N ASP A 57 -9.25 0.46 4.60
CA ASP A 57 -9.11 0.78 6.02
C ASP A 57 -7.81 0.20 6.57
N LEU A 58 -7.47 -1.03 6.16
CA LEU A 58 -6.20 -1.68 6.46
C LEU A 58 -5.00 -0.80 6.08
N VAL A 59 -4.97 -0.29 4.84
CA VAL A 59 -3.88 0.59 4.38
C VAL A 59 -3.89 1.92 5.12
N ARG A 60 -5.06 2.47 5.44
CA ARG A 60 -5.16 3.72 6.20
C ARG A 60 -4.59 3.54 7.59
N GLU A 61 -5.05 2.53 8.32
CA GLU A 61 -4.63 2.21 9.68
C GLU A 61 -3.15 1.83 9.76
N PHE A 62 -2.67 1.05 8.80
CA PHE A 62 -1.25 0.74 8.68
C PHE A 62 -0.39 2.00 8.56
N ASN A 63 -0.77 2.93 7.68
CA ASN A 63 0.01 4.16 7.47
C ASN A 63 -0.11 5.15 8.66
N THR A 64 -1.20 5.16 9.43
CA THR A 64 -1.30 5.98 10.66
C THR A 64 -0.55 5.38 11.84
N THR A 65 -0.51 4.05 11.97
CA THR A 65 0.16 3.36 13.08
C THR A 65 1.67 3.22 12.86
N LYS A 66 2.09 2.67 11.72
CA LYS A 66 3.51 2.44 11.37
C LYS A 66 4.17 3.64 10.69
N GLY A 67 3.41 4.69 10.36
CA GLY A 67 3.94 5.97 9.87
C GLY A 67 4.50 6.89 10.95
N ARG A 68 4.49 6.47 12.23
CA ARG A 68 5.13 7.18 13.35
C ARG A 68 6.56 6.67 13.53
N PRO A 69 7.55 7.59 13.64
CA PRO A 69 8.96 7.21 13.76
C PRO A 69 9.20 6.50 15.10
N ASN A 70 9.97 5.41 15.05
CA ASN A 70 10.99 5.16 16.07
C ASN A 70 12.22 6.00 15.71
#